data_AF-A0A409V6W4-F1
#
_entry.id   AF-A0A409V6W4-F1
#
_cell.length_a   1.000
_cell.length_b   1.000
_cell.length_c   1.000
_cell.angle_alpha   90.00
_cell.angle_beta   90.00
_cell.angle_gamma   90.00
#
_symmetry.space_group_name_H-M   'P 1'
#
loop_
_entity.id
_entity.type
_entity.pdbx_description
1 polymer ?
#
loop_
_entity_poly.entity_id
_entity_poly.type
_entity_poly.pdbx_seq_one_letter_code
_entity_poly.pdbx_strand_id
1 'polypeptide(L)'
;MLQMSGGSAAQSSTLQCLDAAFSVQHETSIQKFLLKMRDHMPSAHKKFIETISEKSSIRSYVQKSDDKGLKQCFNQVLEAMIDFRSYHLQVVTKYVVIMSNRQTRNQDYESLSKKGTGGTSLLPFLKSIRQSTTEKLVEQGN
;
A
#
# COMPACT_ATOMS: atom_id res chain seq x y z
N MET A 1 24.33 16.62 5.29
CA MET A 1 24.29 15.14 5.37
C MET A 1 23.05 14.67 4.63
N LEU A 2 23.18 13.89 3.55
CA LEU A 2 22.03 13.36 2.80
C LEU A 2 21.35 12.28 3.64
N GLN A 3 20.08 12.50 3.99
CA GLN A 3 19.28 11.54 4.74
C GLN A 3 18.38 10.78 3.75
N MET A 4 18.72 9.52 3.49
CA MET A 4 17.94 8.63 2.63
C MET A 4 17.05 7.72 3.48
N SER A 5 15.83 7.45 3.02
CA SER A 5 14.93 6.49 3.69
C SER A 5 15.49 5.07 3.52
N GLY A 6 15.39 4.25 4.56
CA GLY A 6 15.73 2.83 4.46
C GLY A 6 14.78 2.08 3.51
N GLY A 7 15.22 0.92 3.04
CA GLY A 7 14.43 0.07 2.14
C GLY A 7 13.09 -0.33 2.76
N SER A 8 12.01 -0.26 1.99
CA SER A 8 10.69 -0.73 2.44
C SER A 8 9.81 -1.19 1.28
N ALA A 9 8.78 -1.99 1.57
CA ALA A 9 7.80 -2.43 0.57
C ALA A 9 7.08 -1.26 -0.13
N ALA A 10 7.10 -0.06 0.44
CA ALA A 10 6.57 1.15 -0.18
C ALA A 10 7.34 1.57 -1.46
N GLN A 11 8.55 1.04 -1.67
CA GLN A 11 9.33 1.21 -2.90
C GLN A 11 8.96 0.20 -4.00
N SER A 12 8.02 -0.72 -3.73
CA SER A 12 7.54 -1.67 -4.74
C SER A 12 6.79 -0.94 -5.86
N SER A 13 7.36 -0.97 -7.07
CA SER A 13 6.71 -0.42 -8.27
C SER A 13 5.41 -1.15 -8.58
N THR A 14 5.35 -2.47 -8.37
CA THR A 14 4.16 -3.28 -8.65
C THR A 14 2.96 -2.88 -7.80
N LEU A 15 3.15 -2.72 -6.49
CA LEU A 15 2.05 -2.36 -5.58
C LEU A 15 1.52 -0.96 -5.88
N GLN A 16 2.41 0.00 -6.12
CA GLN A 16 2.00 1.36 -6.49
C GLN A 16 1.36 1.44 -7.89
N CYS A 17 1.77 0.57 -8.82
CA CYS A 17 1.16 0.45 -10.14
C CYS A 17 -0.27 -0.11 -10.05
N LEU A 18 -0.49 -1.14 -9.23
CA LEU A 18 -1.83 -1.69 -9.00
C LEU A 18 -2.75 -0.65 -8.34
N ASP A 19 -2.24 0.09 -7.35
CA ASP A 19 -3.00 1.20 -6.76
C ASP A 19 -3.41 2.25 -7.79
N ALA A 20 -2.47 2.66 -8.65
CA ALA A 20 -2.74 3.60 -9.72
C ALA A 20 -3.78 3.05 -10.73
N ALA A 21 -3.63 1.80 -11.15
CA ALA A 21 -4.52 1.17 -12.14
C ALA A 21 -5.96 1.03 -11.61
N PHE A 22 -6.12 0.62 -10.35
CA PHE A 22 -7.43 0.37 -9.73
C PHE A 22 -7.98 1.59 -8.97
N SER A 23 -7.34 2.76 -9.13
CA SER A 23 -7.75 4.03 -8.53
C SER A 23 -7.84 3.97 -6.99
N VAL A 24 -6.92 3.24 -6.36
CA VAL A 24 -6.74 3.23 -4.90
C VAL A 24 -6.05 4.53 -4.49
N GLN A 25 -6.74 5.31 -3.67
CA GLN A 25 -6.27 6.60 -3.19
C GLN A 25 -6.07 6.50 -1.70
N HIS A 26 -4.87 6.86 -1.25
CA HIS A 26 -4.49 6.80 0.16
C HIS A 26 -4.68 8.17 0.83
N GLU A 27 -4.72 8.17 2.16
CA GLU A 27 -4.70 9.42 2.92
C GLU A 27 -3.53 10.32 2.52
N THR A 28 -3.72 11.65 2.56
CA THR A 28 -2.78 12.64 2.06
C THR A 28 -1.34 12.45 2.56
N SER A 29 -1.17 12.11 3.85
CA SER A 29 0.17 11.89 4.44
C SER A 29 0.85 10.63 3.88
N ILE A 30 0.09 9.55 3.69
CA ILE A 30 0.54 8.28 3.11
C ILE A 30 0.82 8.45 1.63
N GLN A 31 -0.05 9.14 0.91
CA GLN A 31 0.13 9.42 -0.51
C GLN A 31 1.43 10.20 -0.75
N LYS A 32 1.68 11.25 0.03
CA LYS A 32 2.95 12.01 -0.04
C LYS A 32 4.17 11.12 0.22
N PHE A 33 4.07 10.22 1.21
CA PHE A 33 5.14 9.26 1.50
C PHE A 33 5.38 8.30 0.33
N LEU A 34 4.33 7.69 -0.24
CA LEU A 34 4.43 6.77 -1.37
C LEU A 34 4.99 7.44 -2.62
N LEU A 35 4.60 8.69 -2.90
CA LEU A 35 5.17 9.49 -3.98
C LEU A 35 6.67 9.69 -3.81
N LYS A 36 7.13 10.03 -2.59
CA LYS A 36 8.57 10.12 -2.28
C LYS A 36 9.29 8.78 -2.46
N MET A 37 8.63 7.66 -2.20
CA MET A 37 9.21 6.34 -2.43
C MET A 37 9.42 6.02 -3.92
N ARG A 38 8.73 6.70 -4.85
CA ARG A 38 8.98 6.55 -6.29
C ARG A 38 10.35 7.06 -6.72
N ASP A 39 10.96 7.98 -5.97
CA ASP A 39 12.32 8.47 -6.24
C ASP A 39 13.38 7.39 -6.03
N HIS A 40 13.01 6.27 -5.39
CA HIS A 40 13.86 5.09 -5.21
C HIS A 40 13.58 4.00 -6.25
N MET A 41 12.65 4.22 -7.19
CA MET A 41 12.33 3.27 -8.26
C MET A 41 13.14 3.59 -9.53
N PRO A 42 13.40 2.59 -10.39
CA PRO A 42 13.91 2.85 -11.73
C PRO A 42 13.06 3.89 -12.47
N SER A 43 13.70 4.80 -13.19
CA SER A 43 13.03 5.94 -13.85
C SER A 43 11.91 5.51 -14.80
N ALA A 44 12.08 4.38 -15.50
CA ALA A 44 11.07 3.79 -16.35
C ALA A 44 9.82 3.34 -15.56
N HIS A 45 10.00 2.75 -14.39
CA HIS A 45 8.88 2.30 -13.54
C HIS A 45 8.12 3.49 -12.97
N LYS A 46 8.82 4.52 -12.49
CA LYS A 46 8.19 5.75 -11.99
C LYS A 46 7.31 6.39 -13.06
N LYS A 47 7.83 6.60 -14.27
CA LYS A 47 7.08 7.16 -15.41
C LYS A 47 5.87 6.33 -15.79
N PHE A 48 6.00 5.00 -15.76
CA PHE A 48 4.90 4.09 -16.05
C PHE A 48 3.75 4.25 -15.04
N ILE A 49 4.08 4.27 -13.74
CA ILE A 49 3.07 4.44 -12.68
C ILE A 49 2.41 5.82 -12.76
N GLU A 50 3.17 6.89 -13.03
CA GLU A 50 2.62 8.24 -13.23
C GLU A 50 1.63 8.26 -14.40
N THR A 51 2.00 7.65 -15.53
CA THR A 51 1.12 7.54 -16.71
C THR A 51 -0.17 6.80 -16.39
N ILE A 52 -0.10 5.67 -15.67
CA ILE A 52 -1.29 4.92 -15.25
C ILE A 52 -2.14 5.75 -14.29
N SER A 53 -1.52 6.43 -13.33
CA SER A 53 -2.22 7.24 -12.33
C SER A 53 -3.01 8.39 -12.96
N GLU A 54 -2.55 8.93 -14.09
CA GLU A 54 -3.23 9.99 -14.83
C GLU A 54 -4.30 9.46 -15.78
N LYS A 55 -4.06 8.31 -16.41
CA LYS A 55 -4.86 7.83 -17.55
C LYS A 55 -5.80 6.67 -17.24
N SER A 56 -5.66 6.00 -16.10
CA SER A 56 -6.49 4.83 -15.81
C SER A 56 -7.96 5.21 -15.69
N SER A 57 -8.80 4.55 -16.49
CA SER A 57 -10.25 4.67 -16.45
C SER A 57 -10.95 3.41 -15.91
N ILE A 58 -10.19 2.36 -15.53
CA ILE A 58 -10.69 1.03 -15.18
C ILE A 58 -11.85 1.11 -14.19
N ARG A 59 -11.63 1.73 -13.02
CA ARG A 59 -12.65 1.81 -11.98
C ARG A 59 -13.89 2.59 -12.45
N SER A 60 -13.69 3.72 -13.12
CA SER A 60 -14.81 4.54 -13.62
C SER A 60 -15.64 3.82 -14.69
N TYR A 61 -14.99 3.01 -15.52
CA TYR A 61 -15.65 2.19 -16.53
C TYR A 61 -16.47 1.08 -15.87
N VAL A 62 -15.88 0.34 -14.92
CA VAL A 62 -16.57 -0.73 -14.19
C VAL A 62 -17.76 -0.20 -13.39
N GLN A 63 -17.64 0.96 -12.74
CA GLN A 63 -18.74 1.56 -11.98
C GLN A 63 -19.95 1.93 -12.86
N LYS A 64 -19.71 2.39 -14.09
CA LYS A 64 -20.76 2.76 -15.05
C LYS A 64 -21.35 1.58 -15.80
N SER A 65 -20.70 0.41 -15.73
CA SER A 65 -21.18 -0.80 -16.39
C SER A 65 -22.33 -1.43 -15.60
N ASP A 66 -23.30 -2.01 -16.30
CA ASP A 66 -24.35 -2.85 -15.71
C ASP A 66 -23.94 -4.33 -15.64
N ASP A 67 -22.76 -4.68 -16.16
CA ASP A 67 -22.23 -6.04 -16.15
C ASP A 67 -21.78 -6.44 -14.74
N LYS A 68 -22.56 -7.34 -14.12
CA LYS A 68 -22.28 -7.91 -12.79
C LYS A 68 -20.98 -8.73 -12.78
N GLY A 69 -20.68 -9.48 -13.85
CA GLY A 69 -19.46 -10.27 -13.97
C GLY A 69 -18.22 -9.40 -14.04
N LEU A 70 -18.29 -8.27 -14.74
CA LEU A 70 -17.22 -7.28 -14.78
C LEU A 70 -16.97 -6.67 -13.39
N LYS A 71 -18.03 -6.28 -12.66
CA LYS A 71 -17.92 -5.77 -11.28
C LYS A 71 -17.32 -6.81 -10.34
N GLN A 72 -17.74 -8.07 -10.47
CA GLN A 72 -17.20 -9.17 -9.69
C GLN A 72 -15.70 -9.38 -9.96
N CYS A 73 -15.28 -9.42 -11.22
CA CYS A 73 -13.87 -9.57 -11.60
C CYS A 73 -13.02 -8.41 -11.05
N PHE A 74 -13.52 -7.18 -11.14
CA PHE A 74 -12.85 -6.01 -10.54
C PHE A 74 -12.69 -6.15 -9.02
N ASN A 75 -13.74 -6.57 -8.31
CA ASN A 75 -13.70 -6.78 -6.87
C ASN A 75 -12.73 -7.91 -6.48
N GLN A 76 -12.67 -9.01 -7.24
CA GLN A 76 -11.72 -10.11 -6.99
C GLN A 76 -10.26 -9.64 -7.03
N VAL A 77 -9.92 -8.70 -7.93
CA VAL A 77 -8.57 -8.12 -7.94
C VAL A 77 -8.31 -7.30 -6.69
N LEU A 78 -9.27 -6.47 -6.26
CA LEU A 78 -9.14 -5.70 -5.03
C LEU A 78 -9.07 -6.60 -3.78
N GLU A 79 -9.84 -7.68 -3.74
CA GLU A 79 -9.80 -8.70 -2.68
C GLU A 79 -8.42 -9.35 -2.60
N ALA A 80 -7.84 -9.77 -3.73
CA ALA A 80 -6.48 -10.31 -3.75
C ALA A 80 -5.44 -9.29 -3.25
N MET A 81 -5.61 -8.00 -3.56
CA MET A 81 -4.76 -6.93 -3.01
C MET A 81 -4.95 -6.75 -1.50
N ILE A 82 -6.18 -6.85 -0.99
CA ILE A 82 -6.52 -6.77 0.43
C ILE A 82 -5.91 -7.96 1.20
N ASP A 83 -5.99 -9.17 0.64
CA ASP A 83 -5.42 -10.39 1.21
C ASP A 83 -3.90 -10.28 1.30
N PHE A 84 -3.25 -9.84 0.22
CA PHE A 84 -1.82 -9.58 0.23
C PHE A 84 -1.42 -8.56 1.32
N ARG A 85 -2.15 -7.45 1.44
CA ARG A 85 -1.89 -6.41 2.47
C ARG A 85 -2.12 -6.93 3.88
N SER A 86 -3.14 -7.76 4.07
CA SER A 86 -3.44 -8.41 5.35
C SER A 86 -2.34 -9.37 5.76
N TYR A 87 -1.88 -10.21 4.83
CA TYR A 87 -0.77 -11.12 5.07
C TYR A 87 0.53 -10.35 5.35
N HIS A 88 0.82 -9.30 4.57
CA HIS A 88 1.98 -8.45 4.81
C HIS A 88 1.96 -7.80 6.20
N LEU A 89 0.79 -7.34 6.68
CA LEU A 89 0.63 -6.83 8.04
C LEU A 89 0.94 -7.90 9.10
N GLN A 90 0.52 -9.16 8.88
CA GLN A 90 0.85 -10.28 9.77
C GLN A 90 2.35 -10.56 9.80
N VAL A 91 3.00 -10.61 8.63
CA VAL A 91 4.45 -10.80 8.49
C VAL A 91 5.20 -9.71 9.25
N VAL A 92 4.86 -8.43 9.01
CA VAL A 92 5.49 -7.30 9.69
C VAL A 92 5.27 -7.34 11.20
N THR A 93 4.06 -7.70 11.65
CA THR A 93 3.78 -7.85 13.08
C THR A 93 4.65 -8.94 13.70
N LYS A 94 4.75 -10.10 13.06
CA LYS A 94 5.49 -11.27 13.57
C LYS A 94 7.00 -11.03 13.60
N TYR A 95 7.56 -10.51 12.51
CA TYR A 95 9.02 -10.46 12.32
C TYR A 95 9.65 -9.12 12.71
N VAL A 96 8.87 -8.03 12.77
CA VAL A 96 9.39 -6.73 13.19
C VAL A 96 8.89 -6.42 14.60
N VAL A 97 7.58 -6.30 14.79
CA VAL A 97 7.04 -5.78 16.07
C VAL A 97 7.28 -6.75 17.23
N ILE A 98 6.90 -8.02 17.08
CA ILE A 98 7.08 -9.02 18.15
C ILE A 98 8.56 -9.26 18.44
N MET A 99 9.43 -9.30 17.43
CA MET A 99 10.85 -9.54 17.62
C MET A 99 11.55 -8.36 18.29
N SER A 100 11.26 -7.13 17.87
CA SER A 100 11.80 -5.92 18.55
C SER A 100 11.39 -5.87 20.01
N ASN A 101 10.14 -6.21 20.33
CA ASN A 101 9.65 -6.22 21.71
C ASN A 101 10.26 -7.32 22.58
N ARG A 102 10.71 -8.44 21.98
CA ARG A 102 11.46 -9.49 22.69
C ARG A 102 12.87 -9.05 23.03
N GLN A 103 13.54 -8.31 22.14
CA GLN A 103 14.88 -7.77 22.39
C GLN A 103 14.88 -6.65 23.44
N THR A 104 13.90 -5.74 23.42
CA THR A 104 13.80 -4.64 24.39
C THR A 104 13.41 -5.09 25.81
N ARG A 105 12.94 -6.33 26.01
CA ARG A 105 12.72 -6.87 27.37
C ARG A 105 14.03 -7.10 28.15
N ASN A 106 15.18 -7.08 27.47
CA ASN A 106 16.49 -7.32 28.09
C ASN A 106 17.37 -6.06 28.23
N GLN A 107 16.94 -4.89 27.74
CA GLN A 107 17.67 -3.62 27.87
C GLN A 107 16.68 -2.44 27.89
N ASP A 108 16.91 -1.46 28.77
CA ASP A 108 16.17 -0.16 28.91
C ASP A 108 16.38 0.76 27.68
N TYR A 109 16.09 0.27 26.47
CA TYR A 109 16.19 1.04 25.24
C TYR A 109 14.79 1.45 24.76
N GLU A 110 14.58 2.76 24.64
CA GLU A 110 13.38 3.36 24.04
C GLU A 110 13.06 2.71 22.69
N SER A 111 11.83 2.24 22.56
CA SER A 111 11.46 1.22 21.60
C SER A 111 11.51 1.70 20.14
N LEU A 112 12.51 1.21 19.39
CA LEU A 112 12.56 1.23 17.91
C LEU A 112 11.32 0.58 17.25
N SER A 113 10.45 -0.09 18.01
CA SER A 113 9.26 -0.81 17.50
C SER A 113 8.21 0.08 16.85
N LYS A 114 8.25 1.40 17.07
CA LYS A 114 7.22 2.33 16.58
C LYS A 114 7.50 2.91 15.18
N LYS A 115 8.72 2.81 14.65
CA LYS A 115 9.07 3.34 13.31
C LYS A 115 9.55 2.21 12.39
N GLY A 116 8.90 2.06 11.23
CA GLY A 116 9.40 1.20 10.16
C GLY A 116 10.70 1.74 9.57
N THR A 117 11.40 0.92 8.78
CA THR A 117 12.65 1.29 8.09
C THR A 117 12.49 2.47 7.13
N GLY A 118 11.28 2.68 6.62
CA GLY A 118 10.90 3.87 5.83
C GLY A 118 10.61 5.13 6.67
N GLY A 119 10.62 5.04 7.99
CA GLY A 119 10.41 6.16 8.92
C GLY A 119 8.96 6.42 9.36
N THR A 120 8.00 5.58 8.96
CA THR A 120 6.57 5.71 9.30
C THR A 120 6.17 4.92 10.55
N SER A 121 5.06 5.32 11.20
CA SER A 121 4.41 4.45 12.18
C SER A 121 3.86 3.22 11.47
N LEU A 122 4.52 2.08 11.68
CA LEU A 122 4.47 0.94 10.77
C LEU A 122 3.08 0.29 10.68
N LEU A 123 2.45 -0.01 11.81
CA LEU A 123 1.14 -0.66 11.83
C LEU A 123 0.00 0.26 11.35
N PRO A 124 -0.11 1.53 11.81
CA PRO A 124 -1.13 2.46 11.29
C PRO A 124 -1.01 2.67 9.77
N PHE A 125 0.22 2.82 9.27
CA PHE A 125 0.49 2.97 7.83
C PHE A 125 -0.04 1.77 7.03
N LEU A 126 0.33 0.55 7.42
CA LEU A 126 -0.09 -0.66 6.73
C LEU A 126 -1.62 -0.90 6.82
N LYS A 127 -2.22 -0.61 7.97
CA LYS A 127 -3.68 -0.70 8.15
C LYS A 127 -4.42 0.27 7.26
N SER A 128 -3.95 1.52 7.17
CA SER A 128 -4.56 2.55 6.32
C SER A 128 -4.45 2.19 4.83
N ILE A 129 -3.29 1.71 4.36
CA ILE A 129 -3.12 1.21 2.98
C ILE A 129 -4.11 0.08 2.65
N ARG A 130 -4.32 -0.86 3.58
CA ARG A 130 -5.34 -1.92 3.40
C ARG A 130 -6.74 -1.33 3.34
N GLN A 131 -7.07 -0.43 4.26
CA GLN A 131 -8.38 0.20 4.35
C GLN A 131 -8.73 0.97 3.07
N SER A 132 -7.79 1.76 2.53
CA SER A 132 -7.97 2.47 1.27
C SER A 132 -8.24 1.55 0.08
N THR A 133 -7.76 0.29 0.09
CA THR A 133 -8.12 -0.70 -0.94
C THR A 133 -9.55 -1.19 -0.78
N THR A 134 -9.94 -1.53 0.45
CA THR A 134 -11.30 -2.01 0.77
C THR A 134 -12.36 -1.00 0.35
N GLU A 135 -12.08 0.30 0.56
CA GLU A 135 -12.97 1.40 0.15
C GLU A 135 -13.17 1.54 -1.37
N LYS A 136 -12.38 0.84 -2.20
CA LYS A 136 -12.53 0.88 -3.66
C LYS A 136 -13.40 -0.22 -4.23
N LEU A 137 -13.81 -1.21 -3.43
CA LEU A 137 -14.80 -2.21 -3.83
C LEU A 137 -16.05 -1.52 -4.40
N VAL A 138 -16.61 -2.09 -5.46
CA VAL A 138 -17.82 -1.58 -6.10
C VAL A 138 -19.03 -2.42 -5.73
N GLU A 139 -20.18 -1.78 -5.58
CA GLU A 139 -21.44 -2.47 -5.31
C GLU A 139 -21.84 -3.32 -6.52
N GLN A 140 -22.16 -4.58 -6.26
CA GLN A 140 -22.83 -5.44 -7.23
C GLN A 140 -24.31 -5.10 -7.11
N GLY A 141 -24.85 -4.35 -8.08
CA GLY A 141 -26.27 -4.01 -8.09
C GLY A 141 -27.15 -5.27 -7.93
N ASN A 142 -28.25 -5.14 -7.19
CA ASN A 142 -29.19 -6.23 -6.88
C ASN A 142 -29.60 -7.02 -8.11
#